data_AF-A0A955Y5K8-F1
#
_entry.id   AF-A0A955Y5K8-F1
#
_cell.length_a   1.000
_cell.length_b   1.000
_cell.length_c   1.000
_cell.angle_alpha   90.00
_cell.angle_beta   90.00
_cell.angle_gamma   90.00
#
_symmetry.space_group_name_H-M   'P 1'
#
loop_
_entity.id
_entity.type
_entity.pdbx_description
1 polymer ?
#
loop_
_entity_poly.entity_id
_entity_poly.type
_entity_poly.pdbx_seq_one_letter_code
_entity_poly.pdbx_strand_id
1 'polypeptide(L)'
;MPFPDDVDIDRPSPIEQLQLAFSVHIAREIVAADGILDIDEMKLLMLVFPDRLMRSCRFVGPDTELTEAFHRAHVEAVRTLPRILDTQQKLDLITLFHRTCVADGELHPKELSVLKGAARILEVDPMLLKVHLKGLHGSLTSLRG
;
A
#
# COMPACT_ATOMS: atom_id res chain seq x y z
N MET A 1 19.02 -4.22 -38.89
CA MET A 1 17.97 -4.72 -37.96
C MET A 1 17.71 -3.61 -36.97
N PRO A 2 16.47 -3.11 -36.83
CA PRO A 2 16.17 -2.17 -35.75
C PRO A 2 16.23 -2.93 -34.42
N PHE A 3 16.84 -2.30 -33.42
CA PHE A 3 16.74 -2.75 -32.03
C PHE A 3 15.26 -2.72 -31.61
N PRO A 4 14.78 -3.66 -30.78
CA PRO A 4 13.41 -3.59 -30.30
C PRO A 4 13.27 -2.28 -29.49
N ASP A 5 12.42 -1.39 -30.01
CA ASP A 5 12.01 -0.16 -29.36
C ASP A 5 11.54 -0.47 -27.93
N ASP A 6 12.14 0.24 -26.98
CA ASP A 6 11.58 0.58 -25.67
C ASP A 6 10.78 -0.52 -24.95
N VAL A 7 11.51 -1.39 -24.25
CA VAL A 7 10.92 -1.94 -23.02
C VAL A 7 10.69 -0.74 -22.11
N ASP A 8 9.44 -0.39 -21.90
CA ASP A 8 8.98 0.68 -21.01
C ASP A 8 9.22 0.22 -19.54
N ILE A 9 10.49 0.02 -19.15
CA ILE A 9 10.92 -0.58 -17.86
C ILE A 9 10.40 0.25 -16.67
N ASP A 10 10.00 1.50 -16.90
CA ASP A 10 9.50 2.42 -15.87
C ASP A 10 7.97 2.49 -15.76
N ARG A 11 7.23 1.77 -16.62
CA ARG A 11 5.76 1.73 -16.55
C ARG A 11 5.30 0.46 -15.84
N PRO A 12 4.76 0.57 -14.61
CA PRO A 12 4.23 -0.60 -13.91
C PRO A 12 3.14 -1.26 -14.73
N SER A 13 3.08 -2.60 -14.70
CA SER A 13 1.99 -3.38 -15.28
C SER A 13 0.64 -2.94 -14.70
N PRO A 14 -0.49 -3.23 -15.36
CA PRO A 14 -1.81 -2.86 -14.86
C PRO A 14 -2.06 -3.36 -13.42
N ILE A 15 -1.60 -4.56 -13.08
CA ILE A 15 -1.76 -5.11 -11.72
C ILE A 15 -0.88 -4.35 -10.72
N GLU A 16 0.35 -4.01 -11.09
CA GLU A 16 1.24 -3.21 -10.24
C GLU A 16 0.70 -1.79 -10.02
N GLN A 17 0.04 -1.19 -11.03
CA GLN A 17 -0.64 0.09 -10.89
C GLN A 17 -1.80 0.00 -9.88
N LEU A 18 -2.58 -1.08 -9.92
CA LEU A 18 -3.65 -1.31 -8.96
C LEU A 18 -3.12 -1.55 -7.55
N GLN A 19 -2.05 -2.34 -7.40
CA GLN A 19 -1.37 -2.56 -6.13
C GLN A 19 -0.81 -1.25 -5.57
N LEU A 20 -0.21 -0.40 -6.41
CA LEU A 20 0.28 0.92 -6.03
C LEU A 20 -0.86 1.83 -5.57
N ALA A 21 -1.94 1.92 -6.35
CA ALA A 21 -3.10 2.74 -5.99
C ALA A 21 -3.73 2.30 -4.67
N PHE A 22 -3.88 0.98 -4.46
CA PHE A 22 -4.36 0.42 -3.21
C PHE A 22 -3.42 0.72 -2.05
N SER A 23 -2.12 0.53 -2.25
CA SER A 23 -1.11 0.73 -1.20
C SER A 23 -1.04 2.18 -0.74
N VAL A 24 -1.07 3.12 -1.68
CA VAL A 24 -1.11 4.57 -1.37
C VAL A 24 -2.39 4.92 -0.61
N HIS A 25 -3.54 4.37 -1.02
CA HIS A 25 -4.79 4.62 -0.31
C HIS A 25 -4.75 4.09 1.14
N ILE A 26 -4.33 2.85 1.35
CA ILE A 26 -4.24 2.27 2.71
C ILE A 26 -3.22 3.00 3.56
N ALA A 27 -2.08 3.39 2.99
CA ALA A 27 -1.08 4.16 3.72
C ALA A 27 -1.62 5.54 4.14
N ARG A 28 -2.42 6.20 3.30
CA ARG A 28 -3.14 7.43 3.69
C ARG A 28 -4.12 7.20 4.83
N GLU A 29 -4.90 6.13 4.79
CA GLU A 29 -5.84 5.80 5.86
C GLU A 29 -5.13 5.47 7.17
N ILE A 30 -3.96 4.82 7.11
CA ILE A 30 -3.12 4.53 8.29
C ILE A 30 -2.66 5.84 8.93
N VAL A 31 -2.08 6.74 8.13
CA VAL A 31 -1.56 8.01 8.64
C VAL A 31 -2.72 8.91 9.14
N ALA A 32 -3.83 8.95 8.41
CA ALA A 32 -5.03 9.66 8.84
C ALA A 32 -5.75 8.99 10.02
N ALA A 33 -5.37 7.78 10.44
CA ALA A 33 -6.07 7.05 11.48
C ALA A 33 -6.03 7.77 12.83
N ASP A 34 -5.01 8.58 13.11
CA ASP A 34 -4.97 9.37 14.34
C ASP A 34 -5.79 10.67 14.28
N GLY A 35 -6.39 10.98 13.13
CA GLY A 35 -7.38 12.03 12.94
C GLY A 35 -6.82 13.37 12.49
N ILE A 36 -5.51 13.46 12.26
CA ILE A 36 -4.85 14.62 11.65
C ILE A 36 -4.04 14.05 10.49
N LEU A 37 -4.35 14.49 9.27
CA LEU A 37 -3.51 14.27 8.10
C LEU A 37 -2.86 15.62 7.79
N ASP A 38 -1.61 15.83 8.19
CA ASP A 38 -0.89 17.06 7.86
C ASP A 38 -0.13 16.95 6.52
N ILE A 39 0.27 18.09 5.97
CA ILE A 39 1.02 18.19 4.71
C ILE A 39 2.34 17.39 4.80
N ASP A 40 2.97 17.34 5.97
CA ASP A 40 4.23 16.61 6.17
C ASP A 40 4.05 15.09 6.16
N GLU A 41 2.90 14.60 6.61
CA GLU A 41 2.48 13.19 6.50
C GLU A 41 2.20 12.79 5.05
N MET A 42 1.59 13.69 4.27
CA MET A 42 1.46 13.53 2.82
C MET A 42 2.82 13.49 2.10
N LYS A 43 3.78 14.32 2.52
CA LYS A 43 5.15 14.26 1.99
C LYS A 43 5.85 12.96 2.38
N LEU A 44 5.62 12.45 3.58
CA LEU A 44 6.18 11.17 4.04
C LEU A 44 5.67 10.00 3.18
N LEU A 45 4.37 10.00 2.85
CA LEU A 45 3.81 9.04 1.89
C LEU A 45 4.49 9.14 0.52
N MET A 46 4.77 10.35 0.02
CA MET A 46 5.52 10.55 -1.23
C MET A 46 7.01 10.20 -1.14
N LEU A 47 7.58 10.09 0.06
CA LEU A 47 8.94 9.57 0.27
C LEU A 47 8.96 8.04 0.26
N VAL A 48 7.89 7.40 0.75
CA VAL A 48 7.74 5.93 0.78
C VAL A 48 7.36 5.39 -0.60
N PHE A 49 6.52 6.09 -1.34
CA PHE A 49 6.14 5.72 -2.71
C PHE A 49 6.95 6.53 -3.72
N PRO A 50 7.70 5.89 -4.64
CA PRO A 50 8.54 6.63 -5.58
C PRO A 50 7.73 7.63 -6.41
N ASP A 51 8.03 8.93 -6.26
CA ASP A 51 7.38 10.03 -7.01
C ASP A 51 7.37 9.78 -8.52
N ARG A 52 8.45 9.20 -9.04
CA ARG A 52 8.58 8.78 -10.44
C ARG A 52 7.49 7.79 -10.87
N LEU A 53 7.15 6.81 -10.03
CA LEU A 53 6.08 5.84 -10.30
C LEU A 53 4.70 6.47 -10.19
N MET A 54 4.49 7.34 -9.21
CA MET A 54 3.23 8.05 -9.04
C MET A 54 2.92 8.97 -10.23
N ARG A 55 3.95 9.64 -10.76
CA ARG A 55 3.84 10.47 -11.97
C ARG A 55 3.70 9.64 -13.24
N SER A 56 4.40 8.51 -13.40
CA SER A 56 4.25 7.65 -14.58
C SER A 56 2.85 7.03 -14.69
N CYS A 57 2.22 6.75 -13.55
CA CYS A 57 0.82 6.32 -13.45
C CYS A 57 -0.21 7.47 -13.58
N ARG A 58 0.26 8.72 -13.66
CA ARG A 58 -0.58 9.93 -13.62
C ARG A 58 -1.44 10.01 -12.36
N PHE A 59 -1.02 9.39 -11.26
CA PHE A 59 -1.75 9.38 -9.99
C PHE A 59 -1.62 10.69 -9.21
N VAL A 60 -0.59 11.48 -9.50
CA VAL A 60 -0.33 12.76 -8.85
C VAL A 60 -0.26 13.88 -9.91
N GLY A 61 -0.92 15.00 -9.60
CA GLY A 61 -0.93 16.22 -10.38
C GLY A 61 0.28 17.12 -10.12
N PRO A 62 0.36 18.29 -10.80
CA PRO A 62 1.47 19.24 -10.65
C PRO A 62 1.59 19.78 -9.21
N ASP A 63 0.48 19.92 -8.50
CA ASP A 63 0.41 20.46 -7.14
C ASP A 63 0.35 19.37 -6.06
N THR A 64 0.89 18.17 -6.33
CA THR A 64 0.89 17.01 -5.42
C THR A 64 -0.49 16.47 -5.03
N GLU A 65 -1.54 16.91 -5.72
CA GLU A 65 -2.90 16.43 -5.57
C GLU A 65 -3.10 15.06 -6.24
N LEU A 66 -3.94 14.20 -5.66
CA LEU A 66 -4.29 12.93 -6.27
C LEU A 66 -5.29 13.15 -7.40
N THR A 67 -5.04 12.49 -8.53
CA THR A 67 -5.83 12.71 -9.74
C THR A 67 -7.04 11.77 -9.82
N GLU A 68 -7.94 12.05 -10.76
CA GLU A 68 -9.02 11.11 -11.10
C GLU A 68 -8.51 9.75 -11.59
N ALA A 69 -7.30 9.68 -12.17
CA ALA A 69 -6.71 8.41 -12.55
C ALA A 69 -6.39 7.55 -11.32
N PHE A 70 -5.90 8.18 -10.25
CA PHE A 70 -5.70 7.50 -8.97
C PHE A 70 -7.02 6.99 -8.39
N HIS A 71 -8.06 7.84 -8.33
CA HIS A 71 -9.36 7.44 -7.80
C HIS A 71 -9.97 6.25 -8.54
N ARG A 72 -9.89 6.25 -9.88
CA ARG A 72 -10.35 5.12 -10.71
C ARG A 72 -9.53 3.86 -10.46
N ALA A 73 -8.20 3.98 -10.45
CA ALA A 73 -7.32 2.85 -10.19
C ALA A 73 -7.53 2.26 -8.80
N HIS A 74 -7.79 3.09 -7.78
CA HIS A 74 -8.13 2.63 -6.45
C HIS A 74 -9.45 1.85 -6.42
N VAL A 75 -10.52 2.38 -7.02
CA VAL A 75 -11.82 1.70 -7.10
C VAL A 75 -11.70 0.37 -7.84
N GLU A 76 -10.91 0.33 -8.91
CA GLU A 76 -10.62 -0.89 -9.64
C GLU A 76 -9.78 -1.86 -8.79
N ALA A 77 -8.80 -1.38 -8.05
CA ALA A 77 -7.94 -2.21 -7.21
C ALA A 77 -8.76 -2.93 -6.13
N VAL A 78 -9.69 -2.24 -5.47
CA VAL A 78 -10.61 -2.83 -4.48
C VAL A 78 -11.45 -3.97 -5.07
N ARG A 79 -11.80 -3.91 -6.36
CA ARG A 79 -12.61 -4.93 -7.04
C ARG A 79 -11.78 -6.08 -7.60
N THR A 80 -10.58 -5.77 -8.05
CA THR A 80 -9.76 -6.66 -8.89
C THR A 80 -8.70 -7.40 -8.08
N LEU A 81 -7.99 -6.71 -7.17
CA LEU A 81 -6.91 -7.31 -6.38
C LEU A 81 -7.37 -8.52 -5.54
N PRO A 82 -8.55 -8.54 -4.90
CA PRO A 82 -8.97 -9.70 -4.10
C PRO A 82 -9.13 -10.98 -4.95
N ARG A 83 -9.42 -10.83 -6.25
CA ARG A 83 -9.67 -11.93 -7.18
C ARG A 83 -8.42 -12.39 -7.93
N ILE A 84 -7.48 -11.48 -8.17
CA ILE A 84 -6.26 -11.75 -8.94
C ILE A 84 -5.10 -12.16 -8.05
N LEU A 85 -4.96 -11.54 -6.87
CA LEU A 85 -3.84 -11.84 -5.98
C LEU A 85 -4.03 -13.19 -5.31
N ASP A 86 -2.95 -13.96 -5.24
CA ASP A 86 -2.93 -15.15 -4.41
C ASP A 86 -2.86 -14.79 -2.91
N THR A 87 -3.01 -15.80 -2.06
CA THR A 87 -2.98 -15.60 -0.61
C THR A 87 -1.65 -15.00 -0.13
N GLN A 88 -0.52 -15.36 -0.74
CA GLN A 88 0.78 -14.89 -0.31
C GLN A 88 0.97 -13.41 -0.65
N GLN A 89 0.63 -13.00 -1.87
CA GLN A 89 0.68 -11.61 -2.34
C GLN A 89 -0.22 -10.70 -1.50
N LYS A 90 -1.41 -11.18 -1.10
CA LYS A 90 -2.27 -10.46 -0.16
C LYS A 90 -1.59 -10.26 1.19
N LEU A 91 -0.98 -11.30 1.74
CA LEU A 91 -0.24 -11.22 3.01
C LEU A 91 1.01 -10.35 2.92
N ASP A 92 1.67 -10.29 1.76
CA ASP A 92 2.82 -9.43 1.51
C ASP A 92 2.40 -7.96 1.55
N LEU A 93 1.25 -7.60 0.96
CA LEU A 93 0.68 -6.25 1.08
C LEU A 93 0.33 -5.90 2.54
N ILE A 94 -0.27 -6.83 3.28
CA ILE A 94 -0.54 -6.62 4.72
C ILE A 94 0.76 -6.45 5.51
N THR A 95 1.82 -7.20 5.16
CA THR A 95 3.15 -7.05 5.77
C THR A 95 3.73 -5.66 5.51
N LEU A 96 3.61 -5.18 4.27
CA LEU A 96 4.05 -3.85 3.88
C LEU A 96 3.36 -2.80 4.75
N PHE A 97 2.04 -2.83 4.83
CA PHE A 97 1.27 -1.87 5.63
C PHE A 97 1.61 -1.94 7.12
N HIS A 98 1.75 -3.15 7.67
CA HIS A 98 2.14 -3.34 9.06
C HIS A 98 3.51 -2.73 9.35
N ARG A 99 4.49 -2.89 8.45
CA ARG A 99 5.81 -2.27 8.59
C ARG A 99 5.73 -0.74 8.55
N THR A 100 4.84 -0.18 7.73
CA THR A 100 4.61 1.27 7.69
C THR A 100 4.05 1.78 9.02
N CYS A 101 3.10 1.08 9.65
CA CYS A 101 2.58 1.46 10.96
C CYS A 101 3.64 1.34 12.07
N VAL A 102 4.44 0.28 12.06
CA VAL A 102 5.45 0.02 13.11
C VAL A 102 6.73 0.85 12.90
N ALA A 103 6.83 1.64 11.84
CA ALA A 103 7.99 2.49 11.57
C ALA A 103 8.28 3.46 12.74
N ASP A 104 7.24 3.96 13.41
CA ASP A 104 7.35 4.86 14.57
C ASP A 104 7.48 4.12 15.92
N GLY A 105 7.58 2.79 15.89
CA GLY A 105 7.95 1.95 17.03
C GLY A 105 6.78 1.32 17.79
N GLU A 106 5.54 1.76 17.57
CA GLU A 106 4.33 1.18 18.17
C GLU A 106 3.18 1.12 17.16
N LEU A 107 2.40 0.04 17.22
CA LEU A 107 1.18 -0.11 16.42
C LEU A 107 -0.03 0.37 17.24
N HIS A 108 -0.66 1.47 16.83
CA HIS A 108 -1.82 2.00 17.52
C HIS A 108 -3.09 1.20 17.20
N PRO A 109 -4.07 1.14 18.13
CA PRO A 109 -5.35 0.44 17.90
C PRO A 109 -6.12 0.94 16.67
N LYS A 110 -5.98 2.22 16.33
CA LYS A 110 -6.61 2.85 15.16
C LYS A 110 -5.97 2.35 13.85
N GLU A 111 -4.65 2.33 13.78
CA GLU A 111 -3.91 1.78 12.63
C GLU A 111 -4.18 0.28 12.44
N LEU A 112 -4.24 -0.49 13.53
CA LEU A 112 -4.63 -1.89 13.49
C LEU A 112 -6.04 -2.08 12.93
N SER A 113 -6.95 -1.14 13.16
CA SER A 113 -8.30 -1.16 12.59
C SER A 113 -8.26 -0.92 11.08
N VAL A 114 -7.40 -0.02 10.60
CA VAL A 114 -7.16 0.20 9.16
C VAL A 114 -6.55 -1.04 8.51
N LEU A 115 -5.54 -1.68 9.13
CA LEU A 115 -4.94 -2.93 8.63
C LEU A 115 -5.98 -4.05 8.49
N LYS A 116 -6.87 -4.20 9.48
CA LYS A 116 -7.98 -5.16 9.41
C LYS A 116 -8.97 -4.80 8.30
N GLY A 117 -9.21 -3.51 8.07
CA GLY A 117 -10.00 -3.01 6.95
C GLY A 117 -9.39 -3.40 5.60
N ALA A 118 -8.10 -3.16 5.41
CA ALA A 118 -7.36 -3.54 4.21
C ALA A 118 -7.42 -5.06 3.95
N ALA A 119 -7.24 -5.87 5.00
CA ALA A 119 -7.32 -7.32 4.91
C ALA A 119 -8.73 -7.82 4.53
N ARG A 120 -9.79 -7.16 5.03
CA ARG A 120 -11.17 -7.45 4.62
C ARG A 120 -11.41 -7.11 3.15
N ILE A 121 -10.89 -5.97 2.68
CA ILE A 121 -10.99 -5.58 1.28
C ILE A 121 -10.31 -6.63 0.39
N LEU A 122 -9.12 -7.10 0.77
CA LEU A 122 -8.40 -8.15 0.06
C LEU A 122 -8.99 -9.56 0.22
N GLU A 123 -10.09 -9.71 0.96
CA GLU A 123 -10.73 -10.99 1.28
C GLU A 123 -9.75 -11.99 1.93
N VAL A 124 -8.88 -11.51 2.81
CA VAL A 124 -7.97 -12.35 3.59
C VAL A 124 -8.73 -12.97 4.75
N ASP A 125 -8.57 -14.28 4.94
CA ASP A 125 -9.19 -14.99 6.06
C ASP A 125 -8.76 -14.39 7.42
N PRO A 126 -9.70 -14.08 8.34
CA PRO A 126 -9.38 -13.45 9.62
C PRO A 126 -8.47 -14.28 10.53
N MET A 127 -8.54 -15.62 10.47
CA MET A 127 -7.66 -16.49 11.26
C MET A 127 -6.25 -16.46 10.67
N LEU A 128 -6.12 -16.54 9.35
CA LEU A 128 -4.84 -16.42 8.66
C LEU A 128 -4.18 -15.07 8.95
N LEU A 129 -4.93 -13.98 8.87
CA LEU A 129 -4.47 -12.64 9.21
C LEU A 129 -3.92 -12.57 10.64
N LYS A 130 -4.64 -13.13 11.61
CA LYS A 130 -4.23 -13.14 13.02
C LYS A 130 -2.93 -13.91 13.23
N VAL A 131 -2.79 -15.08 12.59
CA VAL A 131 -1.55 -15.88 12.65
C VAL A 131 -0.38 -15.12 12.03
N HIS A 132 -0.60 -14.50 10.87
CA HIS A 132 0.41 -13.72 10.16
C HIS A 132 0.90 -12.52 10.97
N LEU A 133 -0.01 -11.69 11.49
CA LEU A 133 0.34 -10.52 12.32
C LEU A 133 1.08 -10.92 13.60
N LYS A 134 0.70 -12.05 14.23
CA LYS A 134 1.41 -12.59 15.40
C LYS A 134 2.84 -13.01 15.04
N GLY A 135 3.04 -13.62 13.87
CA GLY A 135 4.37 -13.97 13.36
C GLY A 135 5.25 -12.74 13.12
N LEU A 136 4.68 -11.67 12.56
CA LEU A 136 5.37 -10.40 12.33
C LEU A 136 5.81 -9.72 13.62
N HIS A 137 4.94 -9.70 14.64
CA HIS A 137 5.30 -9.17 15.97
C HIS A 137 6.47 -9.94 16.58
N GLY A 138 6.43 -11.27 16.58
CA GLY A 138 7.52 -12.10 17.12
C GLY A 138 8.85 -11.93 16.38
N SER A 139 8.81 -11.73 15.06
CA SER A 139 10.01 -11.49 14.25
C SER A 139 10.65 -10.12 14.52
N LEU A 140 9.86 -9.08 14.77
CA LEU A 140 10.36 -7.73 15.06
C LEU A 140 10.96 -7.64 16.47
N THR A 141 10.41 -8.37 17.45
CA THR A 141 11.00 -8.43 18.80
C THR A 141 12.32 -9.19 18.82
N SER A 142 12.50 -10.18 17.95
CA SER A 142 13.74 -10.98 17.87
C SER A 142 14.91 -10.28 17.19
N LEU A 143 14.66 -9.20 16.42
CA LEU A 143 15.71 -8.41 15.75
C LEU A 143 16.26 -7.26 16.63
N ARG A 144 15.69 -7.06 17.83
CA ARG A 144 16.15 -6.09 18.83
C ARG A 144 16.94 -6.72 20.00
N GLY A 145 17.36 -7.98 19.86
CA GLY A 145 18.16 -8.73 20.84
C GLY A 145 19.63 -8.77 20.49
#